data_AF-A0A135LBR3-F1
#
_entry.id   AF-A0A135LBR3-F1
#
_cell.length_a   1.000
_cell.length_b   1.000
_cell.length_c   1.000
_cell.angle_alpha   90.00
_cell.angle_beta   90.00
_cell.angle_gamma   90.00
#
_symmetry.space_group_name_H-M   'P 1'
#
loop_
_entity.id
_entity.type
_entity.pdbx_description
1 polymer ?
#
loop_
_entity_poly.entity_id
_entity_poly.type
_entity_poly.pdbx_seq_one_letter_code
_entity_poly.pdbx_strand_id
1 'polypeptide(L)'
;MDISQLPDITGLLVRPDNPPRNDVEGMDYPRCAALYNYLVQYSWLAEGRPLATLNENSTNFFTAFGAEAEALRPRLHPSLVAFLDTAMIPPSDSPDHYPPPLSIFAWGLPTPDSFIEEFVADLQDQPVDSLVRLSHVGLSGEGSGGGVIYHQRFHRVAVFMHLDSYGYGFPVGDHPHIWNPLETVLSHWIDLIQLGKVVASPHEEPALFDFQKIGPWEWRPYSESQVTTCVGSWDRLCRAIEARILQLPNPPSLIGPISGIDADNLEPLVASTVLDAASVPDPSFARSFLTRAKRPRFHYIAPGLLLPLADSSGFVAAQPFSVLPRSQHTAPPVCLFPAEAGDQRPIQLTRTTTLFLLLDYYSMSTDTLTPSHVSAGLYTAAVERNGLDTAEDGFRLLLPFTLNEG
;
A
#
# COMPACT_ATOMS: atom_id res chain seq x y z
N MET A 1 2.87 -14.59 -16.29
CA MET A 1 4.08 -15.02 -15.56
C MET A 1 3.78 -16.34 -14.85
N ASP A 2 4.62 -17.35 -15.04
CA ASP A 2 4.48 -18.65 -14.36
C ASP A 2 5.26 -18.61 -13.03
N ILE A 3 4.56 -18.24 -11.96
CA ILE A 3 5.15 -18.10 -10.62
C ILE A 3 5.59 -19.42 -10.00
N SER A 4 5.23 -20.58 -10.60
CA SER A 4 5.65 -21.89 -10.10
C SER A 4 7.15 -22.15 -10.25
N GLN A 5 7.84 -21.32 -11.05
CA GLN A 5 9.29 -21.37 -11.21
C GLN A 5 10.05 -20.73 -10.03
N LEU A 6 9.37 -19.94 -9.20
CA LEU A 6 9.97 -19.29 -8.04
C LEU A 6 10.05 -20.26 -6.86
N PRO A 7 11.05 -20.09 -5.97
CA PRO A 7 11.16 -20.92 -4.77
C PRO A 7 9.96 -20.69 -3.83
N ASP A 8 9.53 -21.76 -3.16
CA ASP A 8 8.53 -21.65 -2.10
C ASP A 8 9.14 -20.99 -0.86
N ILE A 9 8.71 -19.78 -0.57
CA ILE A 9 9.16 -18.97 0.57
C ILE A 9 8.11 -18.90 1.69
N THR A 10 7.01 -19.66 1.60
CA THR A 10 5.88 -19.57 2.54
C THR A 10 6.32 -19.79 3.98
N GLY A 11 7.18 -20.80 4.22
CA GLY A 11 7.75 -21.09 5.54
C GLY A 11 8.80 -20.08 6.03
N LEU A 12 9.18 -19.09 5.21
CA LEU A 12 10.16 -18.06 5.54
C LEU A 12 9.50 -16.70 5.79
N LEU A 13 8.24 -16.49 5.42
CA LEU A 13 7.55 -15.23 5.67
C LEU A 13 7.34 -14.99 7.16
N VAL A 14 7.58 -13.75 7.59
CA VAL A 14 7.32 -13.31 8.96
C VAL A 14 5.82 -13.23 9.17
N ARG A 15 5.31 -14.07 10.07
CA ARG A 15 3.88 -14.17 10.41
C ARG A 15 3.70 -14.37 11.92
N PRO A 16 2.49 -14.20 12.48
CA PRO A 16 2.27 -14.45 13.91
C PRO A 16 2.71 -15.85 14.38
N ASP A 17 2.60 -16.86 13.50
CA ASP A 17 3.02 -18.24 13.73
C ASP A 17 4.49 -18.52 13.34
N ASN A 18 5.15 -17.57 12.67
CA ASN A 18 6.56 -17.64 12.29
C ASN A 18 7.24 -16.26 12.48
N PRO A 19 7.36 -15.78 13.73
CA PRO A 19 7.85 -14.43 14.02
C PRO A 19 9.33 -14.26 13.62
N PRO A 20 9.84 -13.02 13.63
CA PRO A 20 11.27 -12.77 13.45
C PRO A 20 12.08 -13.50 14.52
N ARG A 21 13.27 -13.99 14.15
CA ARG A 21 14.11 -14.73 15.07
C ARG A 21 14.81 -13.78 16.03
N ASN A 22 14.63 -14.01 17.32
CA ASN A 22 15.33 -13.29 18.39
C ASN A 22 16.38 -14.17 19.09
N ASP A 23 16.52 -15.43 18.65
CA ASP A 23 17.43 -16.43 19.20
C ASP A 23 18.80 -16.48 18.50
N VAL A 24 18.99 -15.66 17.46
CA VAL A 24 20.23 -15.56 16.67
C VAL A 24 20.99 -14.31 17.09
N GLU A 25 22.30 -14.45 17.29
CA GLU A 25 23.20 -13.30 17.41
C GLU A 25 23.43 -12.71 16.02
N GLY A 26 22.82 -11.55 15.76
CA GLY A 26 22.93 -10.88 14.46
C GLY A 26 21.64 -10.88 13.64
N MET A 27 21.83 -10.59 12.35
CA MET A 27 20.80 -10.77 11.32
C MET A 27 20.56 -12.26 11.06
N ASP A 28 19.30 -12.68 10.92
CA ASP A 28 18.92 -14.00 10.39
C ASP A 28 19.22 -14.07 8.89
N TYR A 29 20.51 -14.09 8.55
CA TYR A 29 20.99 -13.93 7.18
C TYR A 29 20.45 -14.97 6.20
N PRO A 30 20.24 -16.26 6.56
CA PRO A 30 19.71 -17.24 5.60
C PRO A 30 18.28 -16.89 5.19
N ARG A 31 17.45 -16.48 6.17
CA ARG A 31 16.07 -16.05 5.93
C ARG A 31 16.03 -14.75 5.14
N CYS A 32 16.84 -13.76 5.54
CA CYS A 32 16.92 -12.47 4.85
C CYS A 32 17.37 -12.63 3.40
N ALA A 33 18.43 -13.41 3.15
CA ALA A 33 18.94 -13.64 1.80
C ALA A 33 17.94 -14.41 0.93
N ALA A 34 17.25 -15.41 1.47
CA ALA A 34 16.22 -16.13 0.73
C ALA A 34 15.04 -15.22 0.31
N LEU A 35 14.55 -14.36 1.21
CA LEU A 35 13.48 -13.41 0.91
C LEU A 35 13.94 -12.32 -0.07
N TYR A 36 15.16 -11.82 0.08
CA TYR A 36 15.76 -10.85 -0.85
C TYR A 36 15.91 -11.46 -2.25
N ASN A 37 16.47 -12.67 -2.34
CA ASN A 37 16.70 -13.37 -3.60
C ASN A 37 15.37 -13.71 -4.30
N TYR A 38 14.32 -14.01 -3.53
CA TYR A 38 12.97 -14.17 -4.08
C TYR A 38 12.49 -12.91 -4.81
N LEU A 39 12.69 -11.72 -4.24
CA LEU A 39 12.31 -10.46 -4.88
C LEU A 39 13.11 -10.22 -6.19
N VAL A 40 14.41 -10.51 -6.20
CA VAL A 40 15.26 -10.44 -7.40
C VAL A 40 14.78 -11.40 -8.48
N GLN A 41 14.49 -12.66 -8.12
CA GLN A 41 13.98 -13.66 -9.05
C GLN A 41 12.59 -13.30 -9.57
N TYR A 42 11.72 -12.77 -8.71
CA TYR A 42 10.38 -12.33 -9.06
C TYR A 42 10.43 -11.19 -10.10
N SER A 43 11.23 -10.15 -9.87
CA SER A 43 11.36 -9.03 -10.82
C SER A 43 11.99 -9.46 -12.14
N TRP A 44 13.01 -10.31 -12.10
CA TRP A 44 13.66 -10.84 -13.31
C TRP A 44 12.68 -11.63 -14.18
N LEU A 45 11.91 -12.52 -13.55
CA LEU A 45 10.90 -13.31 -14.24
C LEU A 45 9.76 -12.42 -14.77
N ALA A 46 9.38 -11.38 -14.02
CA ALA A 46 8.35 -10.42 -14.43
C ALA A 46 8.77 -9.55 -15.63
N GLU A 47 10.07 -9.28 -15.78
CA GLU A 47 10.67 -8.68 -16.99
C GLU A 47 10.69 -9.64 -18.20
N GLY A 48 10.08 -10.82 -18.08
CA GLY A 48 10.04 -11.82 -19.15
C GLY A 48 11.35 -12.56 -19.34
N ARG A 49 12.30 -12.45 -18.40
CA ARG A 49 13.62 -13.07 -18.50
C ARG A 49 13.62 -14.46 -17.84
N PRO A 50 14.26 -15.48 -18.44
CA PRO A 50 14.34 -16.80 -17.83
C PRO A 50 15.16 -16.80 -16.53
N LEU A 51 14.72 -17.52 -15.49
CA LEU A 51 15.49 -17.64 -14.24
C LEU A 51 16.85 -18.34 -14.43
N ALA A 52 16.99 -19.19 -15.45
CA ALA A 52 18.26 -19.83 -15.77
C ALA A 52 19.37 -18.81 -16.07
N THR A 53 19.04 -17.74 -16.81
CA THR A 53 20.02 -16.70 -17.15
C THR A 53 20.39 -15.85 -15.94
N LEU A 54 19.48 -15.68 -14.98
CA LEU A 54 19.80 -15.03 -13.71
C LEU A 54 20.77 -15.89 -12.90
N ASN A 55 20.46 -17.18 -12.70
CA ASN A 55 21.28 -18.06 -11.88
C ASN A 55 22.70 -18.26 -12.42
N GLU A 56 22.86 -18.28 -13.75
CA GLU A 56 24.17 -18.42 -14.40
C GLU A 56 25.04 -17.16 -14.28
N ASN A 57 24.43 -15.97 -14.18
CA ASN A 57 25.15 -14.69 -14.30
C ASN A 57 25.06 -13.81 -13.06
N SER A 58 24.23 -14.16 -12.06
CA SER A 58 24.17 -13.46 -10.79
C SER A 58 25.44 -13.67 -10.00
N THR A 59 25.91 -12.62 -9.34
CA THR A 59 27.05 -12.67 -8.42
C THR A 59 26.61 -12.28 -7.02
N ASN A 60 27.53 -12.26 -6.06
CA ASN A 60 27.30 -11.69 -4.74
C ASN A 60 28.05 -10.36 -4.60
N PHE A 61 27.82 -9.64 -3.50
CA PHE A 61 28.38 -8.30 -3.29
C PHE A 61 29.91 -8.23 -3.43
N PHE A 62 30.63 -9.15 -2.77
CA PHE A 62 32.08 -9.15 -2.79
C PHE A 62 32.66 -9.55 -4.15
N THR A 63 31.99 -10.45 -4.88
CA THR A 63 32.42 -10.83 -6.23
C THR A 63 32.14 -9.72 -7.24
N ALA A 64 30.98 -9.05 -7.12
CA ALA A 64 30.57 -7.98 -8.03
C ALA A 64 31.50 -6.77 -7.97
N PHE A 65 31.92 -6.37 -6.76
CA PHE A 65 32.69 -5.14 -6.54
C PHE A 65 34.15 -5.38 -6.13
N GLY A 66 34.56 -6.63 -5.96
CA GLY A 66 35.96 -7.03 -5.76
C GLY A 66 36.63 -6.36 -4.56
N ALA A 67 37.81 -5.77 -4.80
CA ALA A 67 38.67 -5.24 -3.75
C ALA A 67 38.02 -4.13 -2.89
N GLU A 68 37.13 -3.32 -3.48
CA GLU A 68 36.43 -2.25 -2.76
C GLU A 68 35.44 -2.81 -1.74
N ALA A 69 34.66 -3.82 -2.13
CA ALA A 69 33.78 -4.52 -1.20
C ALA A 69 34.56 -5.30 -0.13
N GLU A 70 35.66 -5.96 -0.51
CA GLU A 70 36.50 -6.68 0.45
C GLU A 70 37.15 -5.75 1.49
N ALA A 71 37.41 -4.49 1.14
CA ALA A 71 37.88 -3.48 2.10
C ALA A 71 36.83 -3.16 3.17
N LEU A 72 35.54 -3.38 2.91
CA LEU A 72 34.46 -3.18 3.89
C LEU A 72 34.33 -4.35 4.87
N ARG A 73 34.70 -5.58 4.48
CA ARG A 73 34.50 -6.81 5.28
C ARG A 73 34.89 -6.67 6.77
N PRO A 74 36.05 -6.06 7.12
CA PRO A 74 36.46 -5.90 8.53
C PRO A 74 35.59 -4.93 9.35
N ARG A 75 34.85 -4.05 8.67
CA ARG A 75 33.95 -3.04 9.27
C ARG A 75 32.52 -3.56 9.47
N LEU A 76 32.20 -4.71 8.88
CA LEU A 76 30.85 -5.26 8.87
C LEU A 76 30.69 -6.38 9.91
N HIS A 77 29.51 -6.47 10.50
CA HIS A 77 29.14 -7.56 11.38
C HIS A 77 29.14 -8.90 10.60
N PRO A 78 29.62 -10.02 11.19
CA PRO A 78 29.71 -11.30 10.48
C PRO A 78 28.39 -11.78 9.84
N SER A 79 27.25 -11.55 10.51
CA SER A 79 25.94 -11.92 9.94
C SER A 79 25.58 -11.09 8.69
N LEU A 80 25.99 -9.82 8.63
CA LEU A 80 25.76 -8.97 7.46
C LEU A 80 26.69 -9.38 6.31
N VAL A 81 27.94 -9.72 6.63
CA VAL A 81 28.87 -10.30 5.63
C VAL A 81 28.30 -11.59 5.04
N ALA A 82 27.77 -12.49 5.87
CA ALA A 82 27.14 -13.73 5.40
C ALA A 82 25.89 -13.47 4.53
N PHE A 83 25.09 -12.45 4.86
CA PHE A 83 24.00 -11.99 4.00
C PHE A 83 24.54 -11.52 2.63
N LEU A 84 25.55 -10.66 2.61
CA LEU A 84 26.14 -10.11 1.38
C LEU A 84 26.85 -11.16 0.52
N ASP A 85 27.38 -12.22 1.13
CA ASP A 85 27.93 -13.40 0.44
C ASP A 85 26.86 -14.25 -0.25
N THR A 86 25.60 -14.14 0.20
CA THR A 86 24.47 -14.99 -0.24
C THR A 86 23.46 -14.23 -1.12
N ALA A 87 23.32 -12.92 -0.91
CA ALA A 87 22.38 -12.08 -1.64
C ALA A 87 22.80 -11.95 -3.12
N MET A 88 21.83 -12.12 -4.02
CA MET A 88 22.04 -12.07 -5.45
C MET A 88 22.14 -10.63 -5.94
N ILE A 89 23.21 -10.33 -6.67
CA ILE A 89 23.31 -9.14 -7.51
C ILE A 89 23.00 -9.58 -8.94
N PRO A 90 21.85 -9.18 -9.51
CA PRO A 90 21.50 -9.52 -10.88
C PRO A 90 22.46 -8.83 -11.86
N PRO A 91 22.71 -9.43 -13.04
CA PRO A 91 23.50 -8.76 -14.07
C PRO A 91 22.78 -7.46 -14.50
N SER A 92 23.56 -6.39 -14.62
CA SER A 92 23.06 -5.09 -15.09
C SER A 92 23.29 -4.93 -16.59
N ASP A 93 22.24 -4.51 -17.31
CA ASP A 93 22.35 -4.14 -18.72
C ASP A 93 22.98 -2.73 -18.90
N SER A 94 23.14 -1.98 -17.81
CA SER A 94 23.69 -0.62 -17.79
C SER A 94 24.54 -0.43 -16.54
N PRO A 95 25.85 -0.76 -16.60
CA PRO A 95 26.74 -0.72 -15.43
C PRO A 95 26.94 0.69 -14.84
N ASP A 96 26.60 1.75 -15.59
CA ASP A 96 26.73 3.15 -15.15
C ASP A 96 25.49 3.71 -14.41
N HIS A 97 24.46 2.89 -14.18
CA HIS A 97 23.20 3.31 -13.52
C HIS A 97 23.02 2.65 -12.14
N TYR A 98 22.11 3.20 -11.33
CA TYR A 98 21.67 2.60 -10.07
C TYR A 98 21.38 1.10 -10.23
N PRO A 99 21.69 0.28 -9.20
CA PRO A 99 21.44 -1.16 -9.26
C PRO A 99 19.96 -1.42 -9.57
N PRO A 100 19.59 -2.47 -10.33
CA PRO A 100 18.19 -2.74 -10.68
C PRO A 100 17.27 -2.72 -9.45
N PRO A 101 16.02 -2.22 -9.59
CA PRO A 101 15.16 -2.02 -8.43
C PRO A 101 14.71 -3.35 -7.84
N LEU A 102 14.96 -3.52 -6.54
CA LEU A 102 14.60 -4.72 -5.78
C LEU A 102 13.10 -4.79 -5.52
N SER A 103 12.49 -3.64 -5.24
CA SER A 103 11.05 -3.46 -5.09
C SER A 103 10.69 -2.05 -5.51
N ILE A 104 9.40 -1.71 -5.49
CA ILE A 104 8.98 -0.33 -5.70
C ILE A 104 9.57 0.62 -4.65
N PHE A 105 9.76 0.15 -3.42
CA PHE A 105 10.25 0.96 -2.30
C PHE A 105 11.77 1.14 -2.29
N ALA A 106 12.51 0.26 -2.96
CA ALA A 106 13.94 0.13 -2.75
C ALA A 106 14.67 -0.36 -4.00
N TRP A 107 15.81 0.27 -4.28
CA TRP A 107 16.79 -0.22 -5.24
C TRP A 107 17.53 -1.46 -4.70
N GLY A 108 18.28 -2.14 -5.58
CA GLY A 108 19.19 -3.21 -5.16
C GLY A 108 20.29 -2.73 -4.21
N LEU A 109 21.15 -3.66 -3.78
CA LEU A 109 22.31 -3.35 -2.94
C LEU A 109 23.16 -2.23 -3.59
N PRO A 110 23.53 -1.18 -2.83
CA PRO A 110 24.32 -0.08 -3.38
C PRO A 110 25.78 -0.48 -3.59
N THR A 111 26.55 0.40 -4.24
CA THR A 111 27.99 0.22 -4.44
C THR A 111 28.77 0.41 -3.12
N PRO A 112 30.00 -0.12 -2.99
CA PRO A 112 30.75 -0.07 -1.74
C PRO A 112 30.99 1.35 -1.17
N ASP A 113 31.13 2.34 -2.04
CA ASP A 113 31.36 3.76 -1.69
C ASP A 113 30.18 4.42 -0.97
N SER A 114 28.95 3.93 -1.21
CA SER A 114 27.70 4.43 -0.62
C SER A 114 27.09 3.45 0.40
N PHE A 115 27.84 2.41 0.78
CA PHE A 115 27.34 1.33 1.64
C PHE A 115 27.37 1.68 3.13
N ILE A 116 28.45 2.31 3.62
CA ILE A 116 28.58 2.72 5.02
C ILE A 116 28.14 4.18 5.19
N GLU A 117 27.22 4.40 6.12
CA GLU A 117 26.56 5.70 6.34
C GLU A 117 27.31 6.55 7.38
N GLU A 118 28.55 6.92 7.08
CA GLU A 118 29.41 7.69 8.00
C GLU A 118 28.83 9.06 8.33
N PHE A 119 28.34 9.79 7.31
CA PHE A 119 27.75 11.12 7.49
C PHE A 119 26.53 11.09 8.41
N VAL A 120 25.68 10.08 8.24
CA VAL A 120 24.48 9.91 9.06
C VAL A 120 24.84 9.49 10.47
N ALA A 121 25.81 8.58 10.61
CA ALA A 121 26.27 8.15 11.91
C ALA A 121 26.79 9.34 12.72
N ASP A 122 27.58 10.23 12.11
CA ASP A 122 28.03 11.48 12.73
C ASP A 122 26.87 12.41 13.09
N LEU A 123 25.97 12.69 12.13
CA LEU A 123 24.82 13.58 12.34
C LEU A 123 23.87 13.11 13.45
N GLN A 124 23.75 11.80 13.65
CA GLN A 124 22.83 11.18 14.62
C GLN A 124 23.55 10.68 15.88
N ASP A 125 24.80 11.09 16.11
CA ASP A 125 25.64 10.69 17.26
C ASP A 125 25.71 9.16 17.45
N GLN A 126 25.74 8.41 16.35
CA GLN A 126 25.89 6.95 16.33
C GLN A 126 27.36 6.54 16.23
N PRO A 127 27.73 5.34 16.71
CA PRO A 127 29.10 4.86 16.56
C PRO A 127 29.53 4.78 15.09
N VAL A 128 30.80 5.04 14.82
CA VAL A 128 31.41 4.81 13.51
C VAL A 128 31.11 3.37 13.06
N ASP A 129 30.80 3.22 11.77
CA ASP A 129 30.42 1.96 11.11
C ASP A 129 29.11 1.34 11.61
N SER A 130 28.39 1.95 12.54
CA SER A 130 27.16 1.34 13.07
C SER A 130 26.00 1.33 12.07
N LEU A 131 26.01 2.21 11.06
CA LEU A 131 24.94 2.36 10.08
C LEU A 131 25.41 1.94 8.68
N VAL A 132 24.57 1.15 8.02
CA VAL A 132 24.79 0.62 6.67
C VAL A 132 23.53 0.85 5.83
N ARG A 133 23.68 1.34 4.61
CA ARG A 133 22.59 1.41 3.64
C ARG A 133 22.49 0.11 2.86
N LEU A 134 21.43 -0.65 3.08
CA LEU A 134 21.16 -1.87 2.31
C LEU A 134 20.50 -1.59 0.97
N SER A 135 19.76 -0.49 0.86
CA SER A 135 19.13 -0.06 -0.39
C SER A 135 18.91 1.44 -0.40
N HIS A 136 19.05 2.08 -1.56
CA HIS A 136 18.47 3.40 -1.79
C HIS A 136 16.95 3.30 -1.91
N VAL A 137 16.23 4.35 -1.52
CA VAL A 137 14.77 4.39 -1.70
C VAL A 137 14.41 4.50 -3.18
N GLY A 138 13.40 3.76 -3.61
CA GLY A 138 12.88 3.76 -4.98
C GLY A 138 11.85 4.87 -5.21
N LEU A 139 10.80 4.91 -4.38
CA LEU A 139 9.63 5.80 -4.51
C LEU A 139 9.90 7.29 -4.19
N SER A 140 11.14 7.71 -3.91
CA SER A 140 11.45 9.13 -3.68
C SER A 140 12.19 9.71 -4.88
N GLY A 141 12.01 11.01 -5.15
CA GLY A 141 12.85 11.70 -6.13
C GLY A 141 14.35 11.53 -5.87
N GLU A 142 15.16 11.61 -6.93
CA GLU A 142 16.63 11.57 -6.84
C GLU A 142 17.15 12.57 -5.79
N GLY A 143 18.11 12.13 -4.98
CA GLY A 143 18.73 12.98 -3.95
C GLY A 143 17.97 13.08 -2.62
N SER A 144 16.95 12.26 -2.38
CA SER A 144 16.21 12.27 -1.10
C SER A 144 17.06 11.94 0.14
N GLY A 145 18.20 11.26 -0.04
CA GLY A 145 19.03 10.72 1.05
C GLY A 145 18.40 9.53 1.79
N GLY A 146 17.16 9.16 1.47
CA GLY A 146 16.41 8.07 2.11
C GLY A 146 16.83 6.67 1.64
N GLY A 147 16.49 5.64 2.40
CA GLY A 147 16.84 4.25 2.09
C GLY A 147 16.47 3.27 3.18
N VAL A 148 16.87 2.02 2.99
CA VAL A 148 16.80 0.96 4.00
C VAL A 148 18.10 1.00 4.79
N ILE A 149 18.05 1.57 5.99
CA ILE A 149 19.20 1.76 6.85
C ILE A 149 19.23 0.64 7.89
N TYR A 150 20.31 -0.12 7.91
CA TYR A 150 20.58 -1.19 8.86
C TYR A 150 21.53 -0.70 9.96
N HIS A 151 21.15 -0.93 11.21
CA HIS A 151 22.00 -0.64 12.35
C HIS A 151 22.70 -1.91 12.84
N GLN A 152 24.01 -2.00 12.62
CA GLN A 152 24.83 -3.18 12.87
C GLN A 152 24.79 -3.68 14.32
N ARG A 153 24.72 -2.79 15.31
CA ARG A 153 24.65 -3.18 16.74
C ARG A 153 23.27 -3.71 17.19
N PHE A 154 22.19 -3.17 16.62
CA PHE A 154 20.82 -3.54 17.00
C PHE A 154 20.25 -4.64 16.10
N HIS A 155 20.94 -4.96 15.00
CA HIS A 155 20.52 -5.93 13.98
C HIS A 155 19.13 -5.66 13.42
N ARG A 156 18.81 -4.38 13.22
CA ARG A 156 17.50 -3.89 12.77
C ARG A 156 17.65 -2.91 11.62
N VAL A 157 16.60 -2.80 10.83
CA VAL A 157 16.45 -1.87 9.72
C VAL A 157 15.33 -0.88 9.96
N ALA A 158 15.49 0.33 9.44
CA ALA A 158 14.43 1.31 9.28
C ALA A 158 14.38 1.74 7.80
N VAL A 159 13.17 1.98 7.29
CA VAL A 159 12.96 2.48 5.93
C VAL A 159 12.63 3.96 6.04
N PHE A 160 13.54 4.81 5.55
CA PHE A 160 13.35 6.25 5.54
C PHE A 160 13.14 6.74 4.11
N MET A 161 12.03 7.42 3.85
CA MET A 161 11.74 7.94 2.51
C MET A 161 12.60 9.16 2.16
N HIS A 162 12.99 9.95 3.16
CA HIS A 162 13.81 11.15 3.02
C HIS A 162 14.76 11.31 4.23
N LEU A 163 15.86 12.04 4.04
CA LEU A 163 16.82 12.38 5.10
C LEU A 163 16.13 13.08 6.29
N ASP A 164 15.16 13.96 6.01
CA ASP A 164 14.39 14.67 7.04
C ASP A 164 13.58 13.73 7.95
N SER A 165 13.35 12.48 7.52
CA SER A 165 12.65 11.49 8.32
C SER A 165 13.50 10.88 9.43
N TYR A 166 14.81 11.14 9.46
CA TYR A 166 15.73 10.50 10.41
C TYR A 166 15.44 10.93 11.85
N GLY A 167 14.99 12.17 12.04
CA GLY A 167 14.60 12.69 13.36
C GLY A 167 13.44 11.94 14.03
N TYR A 168 12.70 11.09 13.28
CA TYR A 168 11.66 10.23 13.84
C TYR A 168 12.14 8.83 14.23
N GLY A 169 13.34 8.43 13.76
CA GLY A 169 13.90 7.10 13.96
C GLY A 169 15.11 7.07 14.89
N PHE A 170 15.78 8.19 15.12
CA PHE A 170 16.96 8.26 15.98
C PHE A 170 16.67 9.03 17.28
N PRO A 171 17.30 8.64 18.41
CA PRO A 171 18.21 7.50 18.56
C PRO A 171 17.47 6.15 18.56
N VAL A 172 18.11 5.09 18.05
CA VAL A 172 17.46 3.78 17.80
C VAL A 172 16.76 3.21 19.03
N GLY A 173 17.35 3.37 20.23
CA GLY A 173 16.81 2.86 21.49
C GLY A 173 15.48 3.49 21.91
N ASP A 174 15.22 4.74 21.49
CA ASP A 174 14.02 5.49 21.87
C ASP A 174 12.87 5.27 20.87
N HIS A 175 13.18 4.76 19.67
CA HIS A 175 12.24 4.54 18.58
C HIS A 175 12.14 3.07 18.11
N PRO A 176 11.96 2.08 19.02
CA PRO A 176 12.00 0.66 18.66
C PRO A 176 10.87 0.22 17.70
N HIS A 177 9.81 1.01 17.56
CA HIS A 177 8.70 0.76 16.63
C HIS A 177 9.04 1.08 15.16
N ILE A 178 10.06 1.90 14.92
CA ILE A 178 10.55 2.23 13.57
C ILE A 178 11.55 1.16 13.08
N TRP A 179 12.31 0.57 14.02
CA TRP A 179 13.40 -0.36 13.72
C TRP A 179 12.95 -1.83 13.79
N ASN A 180 12.91 -2.49 12.63
CA ASN A 180 12.39 -3.83 12.44
C ASN A 180 13.48 -4.81 11.98
N PRO A 181 13.39 -6.12 12.25
CA PRO A 181 14.27 -7.10 11.61
C PRO A 181 14.12 -7.04 10.08
N LEU A 182 15.20 -7.28 9.32
CA LEU A 182 15.18 -7.16 7.86
C LEU A 182 14.19 -8.13 7.21
N GLU A 183 14.08 -9.36 7.73
CA GLU A 183 13.11 -10.35 7.28
C GLU A 183 11.66 -9.87 7.43
N THR A 184 11.39 -8.96 8.37
CA THR A 184 10.05 -8.36 8.56
C THR A 184 9.72 -7.42 7.41
N VAL A 185 10.66 -6.55 7.04
CA VAL A 185 10.49 -5.60 5.93
C VAL A 185 10.36 -6.34 4.59
N LEU A 186 11.24 -7.32 4.34
CA LEU A 186 11.18 -8.13 3.12
C LEU A 186 9.87 -8.94 3.03
N SER A 187 9.42 -9.53 4.14
CA SER A 187 8.13 -10.26 4.18
C SER A 187 6.97 -9.33 3.86
N HIS A 188 6.95 -8.11 4.41
CA HIS A 188 5.90 -7.13 4.11
C HIS A 188 5.85 -6.79 2.61
N TRP A 189 7.00 -6.55 1.99
CA TRP A 189 7.05 -6.26 0.55
C TRP A 189 6.51 -7.43 -0.28
N ILE A 190 6.83 -8.66 0.10
CA ILE A 190 6.29 -9.87 -0.54
C ILE A 190 4.79 -10.00 -0.29
N ASP A 191 4.30 -9.69 0.91
CA ASP A 191 2.86 -9.70 1.22
C ASP A 191 2.10 -8.69 0.36
N LEU A 192 2.67 -7.52 0.06
CA LEU A 192 2.09 -6.54 -0.86
C LEU A 192 2.01 -7.06 -2.31
N ILE A 193 2.99 -7.87 -2.73
CA ILE A 193 2.97 -8.56 -4.02
C ILE A 193 1.87 -9.62 -4.03
N GLN A 194 1.78 -10.45 -2.98
CA GLN A 194 0.74 -11.49 -2.84
C GLN A 194 -0.66 -10.89 -2.75
N LEU A 195 -0.80 -9.72 -2.12
CA LEU A 195 -2.03 -8.94 -2.08
C LEU A 195 -2.41 -8.41 -3.47
N GLY A 196 -1.45 -8.23 -4.37
CA GLY A 196 -1.63 -7.60 -5.69
C GLY A 196 -1.63 -6.07 -5.64
N LYS A 197 -1.18 -5.49 -4.52
CA LYS A 197 -0.99 -4.04 -4.36
C LYS A 197 0.27 -3.58 -5.06
N VAL A 198 1.32 -4.40 -5.03
CA VAL A 198 2.54 -4.24 -5.84
C VAL A 198 2.52 -5.29 -6.93
N VAL A 199 2.70 -4.88 -8.18
CA VAL A 199 2.74 -5.79 -9.33
C VAL A 199 4.04 -5.55 -10.09
N ALA A 200 4.59 -6.61 -10.68
CA ALA A 200 5.70 -6.50 -11.61
C ALA A 200 5.24 -6.93 -13.01
N SER A 201 5.66 -6.17 -14.01
CA SER A 201 5.47 -6.45 -15.44
C SER A 201 6.61 -5.80 -16.22
N PRO A 202 6.90 -6.20 -17.48
CA PRO A 202 8.00 -5.63 -18.23
C PRO A 202 7.96 -4.10 -18.22
N HIS A 203 9.11 -3.45 -17.97
CA HIS A 203 9.15 -1.99 -17.78
C HIS A 203 8.72 -1.20 -19.02
N GLU A 204 8.85 -1.77 -20.22
CA GLU A 204 8.40 -1.17 -21.48
C GLU A 204 6.87 -1.19 -21.65
N GLU A 205 6.17 -2.09 -20.94
CA GLU A 205 4.71 -2.14 -21.00
C GLU A 205 4.10 -1.00 -20.17
N PRO A 206 3.02 -0.37 -20.63
CA PRO A 206 2.34 0.68 -19.87
C PRO A 206 1.78 0.10 -18.56
N ALA A 207 1.96 0.83 -17.47
CA ALA A 207 1.28 0.55 -16.20
C ALA A 207 -0.22 0.85 -16.29
N LEU A 208 -1.00 0.31 -15.36
CA LEU A 208 -2.40 0.71 -15.22
C LEU A 208 -2.48 2.16 -14.78
N PHE A 209 -3.42 2.88 -15.38
CA PHE A 209 -3.61 4.31 -15.17
C PHE A 209 -2.37 5.16 -15.48
N ASP A 210 -1.45 4.71 -16.34
CA ASP A 210 -0.22 5.44 -16.69
C ASP A 210 0.68 5.78 -15.48
N PHE A 211 0.68 4.91 -14.45
CA PHE A 211 1.60 5.02 -13.32
C PHE A 211 3.07 4.95 -13.77
N GLN A 212 3.93 5.79 -13.20
CA GLN A 212 5.35 5.78 -13.49
C GLN A 212 6.03 4.57 -12.81
N LYS A 213 6.33 3.52 -13.59
CA LYS A 213 7.03 2.34 -13.09
C LYS A 213 8.43 2.65 -12.57
N ILE A 214 8.87 1.85 -11.60
CA ILE A 214 10.26 1.80 -11.14
C ILE A 214 10.83 0.45 -11.56
N GLY A 215 11.55 0.42 -12.68
CA GLY A 215 11.89 -0.82 -13.38
C GLY A 215 10.60 -1.60 -13.72
N PRO A 216 10.46 -2.88 -13.34
CA PRO A 216 9.24 -3.63 -13.60
C PRO A 216 8.10 -3.29 -12.63
N TRP A 217 8.38 -2.55 -11.55
CA TRP A 217 7.47 -2.43 -10.42
C TRP A 217 6.42 -1.34 -10.61
N GLU A 218 5.19 -1.68 -10.26
CA GLU A 218 4.02 -0.82 -10.33
C GLU A 218 3.24 -0.88 -9.01
N TRP A 219 2.81 0.29 -8.54
CA TRP A 219 1.88 0.42 -7.42
C TRP A 219 0.44 0.45 -7.93
N ARG A 220 -0.42 -0.43 -7.42
CA ARG A 220 -1.85 -0.46 -7.77
C ARG A 220 -2.66 0.35 -6.74
N PRO A 221 -3.57 1.25 -7.18
CA PRO A 221 -4.44 2.00 -6.27
C PRO A 221 -5.30 1.10 -5.38
N TYR A 222 -5.65 -0.10 -5.86
CA TYR A 222 -6.27 -1.19 -5.12
C TYR A 222 -6.04 -2.52 -5.86
N SER A 223 -6.37 -3.63 -5.21
CA SER A 223 -6.27 -4.99 -5.76
C SER A 223 -7.59 -5.75 -5.66
N GLU A 224 -7.74 -6.80 -6.47
CA GLU A 224 -8.89 -7.70 -6.43
C GLU A 224 -9.00 -8.45 -5.10
N SER A 225 -7.85 -8.79 -4.49
CA SER A 225 -7.79 -9.40 -3.16
C SER A 225 -8.31 -8.46 -2.06
N GLN A 226 -8.01 -7.15 -2.16
CA GLN A 226 -8.55 -6.15 -1.24
C GLN A 226 -10.07 -6.02 -1.39
N VAL A 227 -10.60 -5.95 -2.62
CA VAL A 227 -12.05 -5.90 -2.85
C VAL A 227 -12.72 -7.16 -2.30
N THR A 228 -12.17 -8.34 -2.58
CA THR A 228 -12.71 -9.62 -2.10
C THR A 228 -12.71 -9.71 -0.57
N THR A 229 -11.62 -9.29 0.07
CA THR A 229 -11.53 -9.24 1.54
C THR A 229 -12.55 -8.25 2.13
N CYS A 230 -12.72 -7.09 1.49
CA CYS A 230 -13.69 -6.07 1.91
C CYS A 230 -15.12 -6.58 1.80
N VAL A 231 -15.50 -7.17 0.66
CA VAL A 231 -16.82 -7.79 0.45
C VAL A 231 -17.08 -8.92 1.45
N GLY A 232 -16.10 -9.80 1.69
CA GLY A 232 -16.23 -10.85 2.70
C GLY A 232 -16.40 -10.29 4.13
N SER A 233 -15.78 -9.15 4.43
CA SER A 233 -15.95 -8.46 5.72
C SER A 233 -17.32 -7.81 5.84
N TRP A 234 -17.83 -7.22 4.76
CA TRP A 234 -19.19 -6.71 4.65
C TRP A 234 -20.24 -7.81 4.89
N ASP A 235 -20.08 -8.97 4.26
CA ASP A 235 -21.00 -10.10 4.42
C ASP A 235 -21.01 -10.64 5.86
N ARG A 236 -19.85 -10.64 6.54
CA ARG A 236 -19.79 -10.98 7.97
C ARG A 236 -20.50 -9.95 8.84
N LEU A 237 -20.31 -8.66 8.57
CA LEU A 237 -20.95 -7.57 9.29
C LEU A 237 -22.48 -7.63 9.13
N CYS A 238 -22.97 -7.75 7.90
CA CYS A 238 -24.40 -7.82 7.61
C CYS A 238 -25.07 -9.00 8.32
N ARG A 239 -24.50 -10.20 8.21
CA ARG A 239 -25.01 -11.40 8.93
C ARG A 239 -25.05 -11.18 10.44
N ALA A 240 -24.03 -10.54 10.99
CA ALA A 240 -23.95 -10.29 12.43
C ALA A 240 -24.99 -9.25 12.90
N ILE A 241 -25.32 -8.24 12.08
CA ILE A 241 -26.38 -7.27 12.37
C ILE A 241 -27.75 -7.93 12.25
N GLU A 242 -28.02 -8.61 11.15
CA GLU A 242 -29.30 -9.30 10.91
C GLU A 242 -29.60 -10.35 11.99
N ALA A 243 -28.61 -11.14 12.39
CA ALA A 243 -28.77 -12.11 13.47
C ALA A 243 -29.16 -11.46 14.81
N ARG A 244 -28.61 -10.28 15.12
CA ARG A 244 -28.96 -9.53 16.34
C ARG A 244 -30.36 -8.91 16.25
N ILE A 245 -30.75 -8.40 15.07
CA ILE A 245 -32.10 -7.86 14.85
C ILE A 245 -33.14 -8.96 15.07
N LEU A 246 -32.90 -10.17 14.55
CA LEU A 246 -33.79 -11.33 14.72
C LEU A 246 -33.94 -11.81 16.17
N GLN A 247 -32.96 -11.51 17.03
CA GLN A 247 -32.99 -11.85 18.46
C GLN A 247 -33.73 -10.81 19.32
N LEU A 248 -34.16 -9.68 18.75
CA LEU A 248 -34.89 -8.67 19.50
C LEU A 248 -36.28 -9.18 19.92
N PRO A 249 -36.79 -8.78 21.11
CA PRO A 249 -38.09 -9.23 21.62
C PRO A 249 -39.26 -8.91 20.68
N ASN A 250 -39.15 -7.81 19.93
CA ASN A 250 -40.06 -7.39 18.87
C ASN A 250 -39.21 -7.01 17.65
N PRO A 251 -38.80 -7.99 16.81
CA PRO A 251 -37.93 -7.71 15.69
C PRO A 251 -38.69 -6.80 14.71
N PRO A 252 -38.14 -5.64 14.32
CA PRO A 252 -38.72 -4.88 13.21
C PRO A 252 -38.75 -5.80 11.99
N SER A 253 -39.79 -5.67 11.16
CA SER A 253 -39.86 -6.38 9.90
C SER A 253 -38.62 -6.04 9.09
N LEU A 254 -37.68 -6.99 8.98
CA LEU A 254 -36.61 -6.92 8.01
C LEU A 254 -37.26 -6.67 6.64
N ILE A 255 -36.61 -5.87 5.80
CA ILE A 255 -37.11 -5.63 4.45
C ILE A 255 -37.29 -7.02 3.81
N GLY A 256 -38.55 -7.38 3.51
CA GLY A 256 -38.88 -8.73 3.09
C GLY A 256 -38.19 -9.07 1.78
N PRO A 257 -37.82 -10.34 1.53
CA PRO A 257 -37.44 -10.74 0.19
C PRO A 257 -38.62 -10.46 -0.76
N ILE A 258 -38.33 -9.91 -1.94
CA ILE A 258 -39.24 -10.06 -3.07
C ILE A 258 -39.43 -11.57 -3.22
N SER A 259 -40.65 -12.03 -2.94
CA SER A 259 -41.00 -13.44 -2.85
C SER A 259 -40.57 -14.15 -4.14
N GLY A 260 -39.63 -15.10 -4.04
CA GLY A 260 -39.31 -16.05 -5.12
C GLY A 260 -37.92 -15.96 -5.77
N ILE A 261 -36.99 -15.16 -5.27
CA ILE A 261 -35.62 -15.13 -5.81
C ILE A 261 -34.71 -16.01 -4.94
N ASP A 262 -34.04 -16.98 -5.58
CA ASP A 262 -33.05 -17.87 -4.99
C ASP A 262 -32.08 -17.11 -4.06
N ALA A 263 -31.68 -17.74 -2.96
CA ALA A 263 -30.69 -17.20 -2.03
C ALA A 263 -29.34 -16.82 -2.69
N ASP A 264 -29.15 -17.25 -3.95
CA ASP A 264 -27.98 -16.97 -4.80
C ASP A 264 -28.11 -15.70 -5.66
N ASN A 265 -29.28 -15.05 -5.74
CA ASN A 265 -29.54 -13.85 -6.55
C ASN A 265 -29.91 -12.62 -5.69
N LEU A 266 -29.11 -12.33 -4.67
CA LEU A 266 -29.27 -11.10 -3.88
C LEU A 266 -28.74 -9.89 -4.67
N GLU A 267 -29.54 -8.83 -4.72
CA GLU A 267 -29.18 -7.58 -5.41
C GLU A 267 -27.86 -6.99 -4.87
N PRO A 268 -27.03 -6.41 -5.75
CA PRO A 268 -25.84 -5.69 -5.32
C PRO A 268 -26.23 -4.49 -4.46
N LEU A 269 -25.29 -4.01 -3.64
CA LEU A 269 -25.50 -2.85 -2.79
C LEU A 269 -25.88 -1.62 -3.62
N VAL A 270 -25.25 -1.46 -4.79
CA VAL A 270 -25.63 -0.50 -5.84
C VAL A 270 -25.40 -1.13 -7.22
N ALA A 271 -26.37 -1.02 -8.13
CA ALA A 271 -26.25 -1.55 -9.50
C ALA A 271 -25.29 -0.72 -10.37
N SER A 272 -24.60 -1.36 -11.33
CA SER A 272 -23.63 -0.67 -12.20
C SER A 272 -24.23 0.51 -12.95
N THR A 273 -25.50 0.40 -13.40
CA THR A 273 -26.20 1.49 -14.10
C THR A 273 -26.42 2.74 -13.22
N VAL A 274 -26.57 2.56 -11.91
CA VAL A 274 -26.66 3.67 -10.94
C VAL A 274 -25.29 4.32 -10.74
N LEU A 275 -24.23 3.51 -10.70
CA LEU A 275 -22.84 3.99 -10.61
C LEU A 275 -22.42 4.75 -11.87
N ASP A 276 -22.85 4.29 -13.06
CA ASP A 276 -22.65 4.98 -14.33
C ASP A 276 -23.35 6.35 -14.32
N ALA A 277 -24.62 6.40 -13.88
CA ALA A 277 -25.36 7.64 -13.76
C ALA A 277 -24.69 8.64 -12.79
N ALA A 278 -24.03 8.14 -11.74
CA ALA A 278 -23.28 8.94 -10.78
C ALA A 278 -21.81 9.17 -11.18
N SER A 279 -21.40 8.80 -12.40
CA SER A 279 -20.03 8.99 -12.91
C SER A 279 -18.95 8.42 -11.97
N VAL A 280 -19.25 7.32 -11.28
CA VAL A 280 -18.27 6.59 -10.47
C VAL A 280 -17.30 5.87 -11.42
N PRO A 281 -15.97 6.06 -11.27
CA PRO A 281 -15.01 5.54 -12.24
C PRO A 281 -15.10 4.02 -12.45
N ASP A 282 -14.78 3.59 -13.66
CA ASP A 282 -14.67 2.18 -14.04
C ASP A 282 -13.34 1.94 -14.76
N PRO A 283 -12.42 1.14 -14.20
CA PRO A 283 -12.50 0.46 -12.91
C PRO A 283 -12.28 1.42 -11.71
N SER A 284 -12.82 1.05 -10.53
CA SER A 284 -12.54 1.69 -9.23
C SER A 284 -12.81 0.73 -8.07
N PHE A 285 -12.12 0.92 -6.94
CA PHE A 285 -12.37 0.16 -5.70
C PHE A 285 -13.83 0.32 -5.26
N ALA A 286 -14.33 1.55 -5.26
CA ALA A 286 -15.71 1.87 -4.88
C ALA A 286 -16.71 1.11 -5.75
N ARG A 287 -16.56 1.14 -7.08
CA ARG A 287 -17.43 0.41 -8.01
C ARG A 287 -17.35 -1.09 -7.76
N SER A 288 -16.14 -1.66 -7.67
CA SER A 288 -15.95 -3.09 -7.45
C SER A 288 -16.57 -3.54 -6.12
N PHE A 289 -16.43 -2.76 -5.04
CA PHE A 289 -17.08 -3.05 -3.76
C PHE A 289 -18.61 -2.97 -3.85
N LEU A 290 -19.16 -1.84 -4.32
CA LEU A 290 -20.61 -1.59 -4.33
C LEU A 290 -21.40 -2.56 -5.23
N THR A 291 -20.78 -3.03 -6.32
CA THR A 291 -21.41 -3.99 -7.25
C THR A 291 -21.31 -5.44 -6.78
N ARG A 292 -20.40 -5.76 -5.86
CA ARG A 292 -20.18 -7.13 -5.35
C ARG A 292 -20.72 -7.36 -3.94
N ALA A 293 -20.74 -6.31 -3.13
CA ALA A 293 -21.32 -6.34 -1.80
C ALA A 293 -22.83 -6.58 -1.91
N LYS A 294 -23.37 -7.52 -1.12
CA LYS A 294 -24.80 -7.81 -1.12
C LYS A 294 -25.57 -6.75 -0.35
N ARG A 295 -26.73 -6.32 -0.86
CA ARG A 295 -27.59 -5.39 -0.12
C ARG A 295 -28.26 -6.12 1.06
N PRO A 296 -28.05 -5.67 2.32
CA PRO A 296 -28.64 -6.34 3.48
C PRO A 296 -30.08 -5.88 3.71
N ARG A 297 -30.79 -6.52 4.64
CA ARG A 297 -32.22 -6.29 4.90
C ARG A 297 -32.53 -5.19 5.93
N PHE A 298 -31.54 -4.37 6.26
CA PHE A 298 -31.65 -3.24 7.18
C PHE A 298 -31.29 -1.93 6.46
N HIS A 299 -31.64 -0.79 7.05
CA HIS A 299 -31.39 0.53 6.46
C HIS A 299 -30.13 1.22 6.97
N TYR A 300 -29.68 0.88 8.18
CA TYR A 300 -28.57 1.53 8.87
C TYR A 300 -27.43 0.55 9.11
N ILE A 301 -26.23 0.89 8.64
CA ILE A 301 -25.03 0.08 8.90
C ILE A 301 -24.42 0.40 10.27
N ALA A 302 -24.64 1.63 10.74
CA ALA A 302 -24.29 2.12 12.07
C ALA A 302 -25.30 3.22 12.47
N PRO A 303 -25.37 3.62 13.75
CA PRO A 303 -26.23 4.73 14.18
C PRO A 303 -26.00 5.98 13.32
N GLY A 304 -27.04 6.43 12.62
CA GLY A 304 -27.01 7.61 11.76
C GLY A 304 -26.31 7.43 10.40
N LEU A 305 -25.81 6.23 10.04
CA LEU A 305 -25.24 5.94 8.72
C LEU A 305 -26.16 5.02 7.92
N LEU A 306 -26.68 5.55 6.81
CA LEU A 306 -27.60 4.87 5.91
C LEU A 306 -26.86 4.01 4.90
N LEU A 307 -27.52 2.95 4.43
CA LEU A 307 -27.12 2.29 3.19
C LEU A 307 -27.21 3.27 2.00
N PRO A 308 -26.39 3.08 0.95
CA PRO A 308 -26.54 3.84 -0.27
C PRO A 308 -27.94 3.62 -0.86
N LEU A 309 -28.47 4.70 -1.43
CA LEU A 309 -29.74 4.69 -2.13
C LEU A 309 -29.60 3.83 -3.40
N ALA A 310 -30.58 2.96 -3.62
CA ALA A 310 -30.57 2.04 -4.76
C ALA A 310 -31.06 2.70 -6.06
N ASP A 311 -31.76 3.84 -5.97
CA ASP A 311 -32.23 4.58 -7.13
C ASP A 311 -31.17 5.56 -7.65
N SER A 312 -31.14 5.76 -8.97
CA SER A 312 -30.15 6.62 -9.62
C SER A 312 -30.19 8.06 -9.11
N SER A 313 -31.38 8.64 -8.92
CA SER A 313 -31.52 10.04 -8.49
C SER A 313 -30.94 10.30 -7.11
N GLY A 314 -31.27 9.44 -6.14
CA GLY A 314 -30.82 9.55 -4.77
C GLY A 314 -29.32 9.30 -4.65
N PHE A 315 -28.81 8.28 -5.35
CA PHE A 315 -27.37 8.01 -5.33
C PHE A 315 -26.57 9.15 -5.96
N VAL A 316 -26.97 9.66 -7.14
CA VAL A 316 -26.31 10.80 -7.81
C VAL A 316 -26.28 12.04 -6.91
N ALA A 317 -27.39 12.36 -6.24
CA ALA A 317 -27.47 13.50 -5.32
C ALA A 317 -26.49 13.40 -4.14
N ALA A 318 -26.12 12.17 -3.75
CA ALA A 318 -25.14 11.92 -2.69
C ALA A 318 -23.67 11.98 -3.16
N GLN A 319 -23.40 12.19 -4.46
CA GLN A 319 -22.05 12.21 -5.04
C GLN A 319 -21.63 13.62 -5.52
N PRO A 320 -21.44 14.60 -4.62
CA PRO A 320 -21.14 15.98 -5.01
C PRO A 320 -19.80 16.15 -5.73
N PHE A 321 -18.86 15.21 -5.56
CA PHE A 321 -17.53 15.27 -6.17
C PHE A 321 -17.46 14.59 -7.54
N SER A 322 -18.41 13.70 -7.87
CA SER A 322 -18.34 12.93 -9.12
C SER A 322 -18.60 13.77 -10.36
N VAL A 323 -19.27 14.92 -10.21
CA VAL A 323 -19.61 15.86 -11.30
C VAL A 323 -18.51 16.88 -11.58
N LEU A 324 -17.46 16.93 -10.76
CA LEU A 324 -16.38 17.89 -10.92
C LEU A 324 -15.47 17.51 -12.09
N PRO A 325 -14.97 18.49 -12.86
CA PRO A 325 -13.92 18.26 -13.84
C PRO A 325 -12.71 17.59 -13.16
N ARG A 326 -12.17 16.55 -13.78
CA ARG A 326 -11.05 15.78 -13.25
C ARG A 326 -10.24 15.15 -14.37
N SER A 327 -8.99 14.80 -14.09
CA SER A 327 -8.19 14.02 -15.03
C SER A 327 -8.77 12.61 -15.16
N GLN A 328 -8.40 11.91 -16.23
CA GLN A 328 -8.80 10.51 -16.43
C GLN A 328 -8.24 9.56 -15.34
N HIS A 329 -7.16 9.96 -14.66
CA HIS A 329 -6.49 9.18 -13.62
C HIS A 329 -7.00 9.51 -12.21
N THR A 330 -7.73 10.59 -12.02
CA THR A 330 -8.29 10.94 -10.71
C THR A 330 -9.54 10.10 -10.41
N ALA A 331 -9.60 9.52 -9.21
CA ALA A 331 -10.83 8.99 -8.63
C ALA A 331 -11.36 9.96 -7.55
N PRO A 332 -12.61 10.43 -7.65
CA PRO A 332 -13.19 11.32 -6.65
C PRO A 332 -13.53 10.56 -5.36
N PRO A 333 -13.74 11.28 -4.24
CA PRO A 333 -14.44 10.72 -3.11
C PRO A 333 -15.85 10.26 -3.51
N VAL A 334 -16.16 8.99 -3.25
CA VAL A 334 -17.49 8.40 -3.45
C VAL A 334 -18.13 8.21 -2.07
N CYS A 335 -19.29 8.80 -1.85
CA CYS A 335 -20.11 8.56 -0.66
C CYS A 335 -20.63 7.12 -0.68
N LEU A 336 -20.10 6.28 0.20
CA LEU A 336 -20.53 4.89 0.35
C LEU A 336 -21.74 4.78 1.27
N PHE A 337 -21.72 5.48 2.40
CA PHE A 337 -22.78 5.45 3.41
C PHE A 337 -23.08 6.89 3.88
N PRO A 338 -24.13 7.54 3.35
CA PRO A 338 -24.48 8.89 3.75
C PRO A 338 -25.02 8.90 5.19
N ALA A 339 -24.79 10.00 5.90
CA ALA A 339 -25.45 10.22 7.17
C ALA A 339 -26.94 10.52 6.96
N GLU A 340 -27.76 10.15 7.95
CA GLU A 340 -29.17 10.52 7.97
C GLU A 340 -29.33 12.04 8.03
N ALA A 341 -30.00 12.61 7.03
CA ALA A 341 -30.10 14.04 6.76
C ALA A 341 -31.06 14.81 7.71
N GLY A 342 -31.11 14.49 9.00
CA GLY A 342 -31.94 15.17 10.00
C GLY A 342 -31.55 16.66 10.23
N ASP A 343 -31.48 17.14 11.48
CA ASP A 343 -31.01 18.50 11.82
C ASP A 343 -29.51 18.76 11.52
N GLN A 344 -28.89 17.94 10.67
CA GLN A 344 -27.47 18.00 10.36
C GLN A 344 -27.17 19.17 9.43
N ARG A 345 -26.38 20.12 9.92
CA ARG A 345 -25.83 21.19 9.08
C ARG A 345 -24.84 20.57 8.09
N PRO A 346 -24.90 20.93 6.80
CA PRO A 346 -23.93 20.45 5.84
C PRO A 346 -22.52 20.86 6.27
N ILE A 347 -21.57 19.94 6.13
CA ILE A 347 -20.19 20.14 6.55
C ILE A 347 -19.56 21.14 5.59
N GLN A 348 -19.08 22.26 6.15
CA GLN A 348 -18.35 23.25 5.39
C GLN A 348 -16.94 22.74 5.09
N LEU A 349 -16.61 22.63 3.81
CA LEU A 349 -15.28 22.27 3.37
C LEU A 349 -14.40 23.53 3.30
N THR A 350 -13.31 23.57 4.08
CA THR A 350 -12.31 24.65 4.01
C THR A 350 -10.95 24.07 3.62
N ARG A 351 -10.09 24.88 3.00
CA ARG A 351 -8.74 24.48 2.55
C ARG A 351 -7.89 23.85 3.66
N THR A 352 -8.12 24.19 4.93
CA THR A 352 -7.40 23.65 6.09
C THR A 352 -8.12 22.48 6.77
N THR A 353 -9.42 22.29 6.55
CA THR A 353 -10.19 21.15 7.09
C THR A 353 -10.39 20.01 6.09
N THR A 354 -10.05 20.22 4.80
CA THR A 354 -10.20 19.21 3.75
C THR A 354 -8.89 18.58 3.30
N LEU A 355 -8.49 17.54 4.03
CA LEU A 355 -7.65 16.45 3.48
C LEU A 355 -8.42 15.56 2.47
N PHE A 356 -9.62 15.98 2.06
CA PHE A 356 -10.53 15.25 1.15
C PHE A 356 -10.20 15.46 -0.33
N LEU A 357 -9.33 16.41 -0.66
CA LEU A 357 -9.16 16.90 -2.01
C LEU A 357 -7.67 16.95 -2.34
N LEU A 358 -7.29 16.23 -3.38
CA LEU A 358 -6.01 16.45 -4.06
C LEU A 358 -5.93 17.90 -4.53
N LEU A 359 -4.71 18.41 -4.67
CA LEU A 359 -4.47 19.78 -5.15
C LEU A 359 -5.19 20.06 -6.49
N ASP A 360 -5.39 19.02 -7.32
CA ASP A 360 -6.11 19.07 -8.60
C ASP A 360 -7.62 19.37 -8.50
N TYR A 361 -8.26 19.07 -7.36
CA TYR A 361 -9.65 19.51 -7.12
C TYR A 361 -9.74 21.01 -6.78
N TYR A 362 -8.58 21.65 -6.57
CA TYR A 362 -8.39 23.08 -6.47
C TYR A 362 -7.63 23.58 -7.70
N SER A 363 -8.23 23.45 -8.88
CA SER A 363 -7.73 24.19 -10.06
C SER A 363 -7.59 25.67 -9.69
N MET A 364 -6.36 26.19 -9.78
CA MET A 364 -6.10 27.63 -9.63
C MET A 364 -6.70 28.45 -10.78
N SER A 365 -7.27 27.82 -11.82
CA SER A 365 -7.65 28.50 -13.05
C SER A 365 -9.02 28.13 -13.64
N THR A 366 -9.92 27.46 -12.92
CA THR A 366 -11.28 27.20 -13.45
C THR A 366 -12.36 27.56 -12.43
N ASP A 367 -13.32 28.38 -12.86
CA ASP A 367 -14.53 28.87 -12.16
C ASP A 367 -15.49 27.77 -11.62
N THR A 368 -15.06 26.51 -11.56
CA THR A 368 -15.85 25.40 -11.01
C THR A 368 -15.55 25.23 -9.54
N LEU A 369 -16.40 25.83 -8.71
CA LEU A 369 -16.34 25.78 -7.25
C LEU A 369 -16.46 24.32 -6.77
N THR A 370 -15.40 23.83 -6.11
CA THR A 370 -15.47 22.70 -5.18
C THR A 370 -16.72 22.87 -4.28
N PRO A 371 -17.53 21.82 -4.03
CA PRO A 371 -18.69 21.93 -3.17
C PRO A 371 -18.28 22.52 -1.83
N SER A 372 -18.80 23.70 -1.47
CA SER A 372 -18.49 24.34 -0.19
C SER A 372 -19.14 23.61 0.99
N HIS A 373 -20.12 22.76 0.68
CA HIS A 373 -20.96 22.05 1.62
C HIS A 373 -21.22 20.62 1.13
N VAL A 374 -20.97 19.64 1.99
CA VAL A 374 -21.27 18.23 1.72
C VAL A 374 -21.96 17.58 2.91
N SER A 375 -22.70 16.50 2.65
CA SER A 375 -23.32 15.71 3.71
C SER A 375 -22.25 15.01 4.55
N ALA A 376 -22.57 14.76 5.82
CA ALA A 376 -21.82 13.82 6.63
C ALA A 376 -21.98 12.39 6.07
N GLY A 377 -21.04 11.50 6.37
CA GLY A 377 -21.06 10.12 5.87
C GLY A 377 -19.67 9.50 5.71
N LEU A 378 -19.64 8.24 5.26
CA LEU A 378 -18.40 7.54 4.91
C LEU A 378 -18.12 7.68 3.41
N TYR A 379 -16.95 8.22 3.09
CA TYR A 379 -16.47 8.46 1.73
C TYR A 379 -15.20 7.65 1.46
N THR A 380 -14.98 7.25 0.21
CA THR A 380 -13.63 6.87 -0.25
C THR A 380 -12.71 8.10 -0.30
N ALA A 381 -11.40 7.89 -0.18
CA ALA A 381 -10.43 8.95 -0.38
C ALA A 381 -10.37 9.39 -1.85
N ALA A 382 -10.08 10.67 -2.10
CA ALA A 382 -9.68 11.13 -3.42
C ALA A 382 -8.27 10.61 -3.73
N VAL A 383 -8.05 10.06 -4.92
CA VAL A 383 -6.73 9.55 -5.33
C VAL A 383 -6.39 9.93 -6.78
N GLU A 384 -5.14 10.31 -7.01
CA GLU A 384 -4.55 10.46 -8.33
C GLU A 384 -3.90 9.12 -8.68
N ARG A 385 -4.52 8.30 -9.53
CA ARG A 385 -4.15 6.87 -9.67
C ARG A 385 -2.79 6.62 -10.33
N ASN A 386 -2.21 7.61 -10.99
CA ASN A 386 -0.85 7.62 -11.53
C ASN A 386 0.19 8.18 -10.55
N GLY A 387 -0.23 8.71 -9.40
CA GLY A 387 0.64 9.29 -8.39
C GLY A 387 1.34 8.25 -7.50
N LEU A 388 2.36 8.72 -6.77
CA LEU A 388 3.04 7.94 -5.74
C LEU A 388 2.15 7.89 -4.47
N ASP A 389 2.16 6.75 -3.76
CA ASP A 389 1.40 6.54 -2.51
C ASP A 389 -0.13 6.62 -2.64
N THR A 390 -0.71 5.81 -3.54
CA THR A 390 -2.16 5.82 -3.82
C THR A 390 -2.90 4.69 -3.11
N ALA A 391 -3.94 5.04 -2.36
CA ALA A 391 -4.80 4.07 -1.67
C ALA A 391 -6.28 4.40 -1.94
N GLU A 392 -6.81 3.88 -3.04
CA GLU A 392 -8.22 4.06 -3.40
C GLU A 392 -9.15 3.32 -2.41
N ASP A 393 -8.61 2.32 -1.72
CA ASP A 393 -9.23 1.60 -0.61
C ASP A 393 -9.16 2.35 0.73
N GLY A 394 -8.66 3.59 0.72
CA GLY A 394 -8.71 4.48 1.87
C GLY A 394 -10.11 5.07 2.10
N PHE A 395 -10.49 5.23 3.36
CA PHE A 395 -11.79 5.80 3.74
C PHE A 395 -11.63 7.05 4.60
N ARG A 396 -12.67 7.88 4.58
CA ARG A 396 -12.81 9.08 5.42
C ARG A 396 -14.24 9.15 5.96
N LEU A 397 -14.37 9.25 7.27
CA LEU A 397 -15.65 9.45 7.94
C LEU A 397 -15.82 10.94 8.23
N LEU A 398 -16.79 11.57 7.55
CA LEU A 398 -17.23 12.93 7.80
C LEU A 398 -18.30 12.92 8.88
N LEU A 399 -18.01 13.57 10.01
CA LEU A 399 -18.92 13.69 11.14
C LEU A 399 -19.71 15.02 11.09
N PRO A 400 -20.99 15.02 11.48
CA PRO A 400 -21.82 16.24 11.49
C PRO A 400 -21.52 17.17 12.67
N PHE A 401 -20.48 16.89 13.47
CA PHE A 401 -20.04 17.67 14.61
C PHE A 401 -18.50 17.62 14.73
N THR A 402 -17.93 18.63 15.37
CA THR A 402 -16.51 18.66 15.74
C THR A 402 -16.30 17.87 17.03
N LEU A 403 -15.26 17.05 17.08
CA LEU A 403 -14.76 16.52 18.35
C LEU A 403 -14.04 17.67 19.05
N ASN A 404 -14.54 18.14 20.18
CA ASN A 404 -13.82 19.14 20.97
C ASN A 404 -12.51 18.51 21.45
N GLU A 405 -11.40 19.21 21.22
CA GLU A 405 -10.16 18.96 21.93
C GLU A 405 -10.44 19.19 23.42
N GLY A 406 -10.30 18.13 24.23
CA GLY A 406 -10.47 18.19 25.68
C GLY A 406 -9.31 18.87 26.38
#